data_AF-A0A1Q2YXF1-F1
#
_entry.id   AF-A0A1Q2YXF1-F1
#
_cell.length_a   1.000
_cell.length_b   1.000
_cell.length_c   1.000
_cell.angle_alpha   90.00
_cell.angle_beta   90.00
_cell.angle_gamma   90.00
#
_symmetry.space_group_name_H-M   'P 1'
#
loop_
_entity.id
_entity.type
_entity.pdbx_description
1 polymer ?
#
loop_
_entity_poly.entity_id
_entity_poly.type
_entity_poly.pdbx_seq_one_letter_code
_entity_poly.pdbx_strand_id
1 'polypeptide(L)'
;MARLDRRIGMMQRMIGDAAHQLRTPLAGLASQVDLLSVEGDPARRATQLRRIAARTEQLGRLVGQLFNHAMVTHRPDVVPPEPVDLVALARRILLDLPVDGGGAAAPVLSLDAPGEPVVVPGDPISLREAVANLVNNALQHGAASRLEVRVFRQDGDAVLEVVDDGPGIPPALWARVREPFHPRGEGRGGAGLGLAIADEVVRAHGGSLRFRSDSVDGFAVILTLPGIGAHPAPGQRPATGSEPGSLAETAWEESAAALPGRR
;
A
#
# COMPACT_ATOMS: atom_id res chain seq x y z
N MET A 1 -18.77 9.20 -15.60
CA MET A 1 -18.19 8.35 -16.66
C MET A 1 -16.68 8.15 -16.45
N ALA A 2 -15.82 9.17 -16.59
CA ALA A 2 -14.34 9.04 -16.53
C ALA A 2 -13.70 8.46 -15.23
N ARG A 3 -14.42 8.41 -14.10
CA ARG A 3 -13.97 7.75 -12.85
C ARG A 3 -14.21 6.24 -12.89
N LEU A 4 -15.28 5.79 -13.53
CA LEU A 4 -15.63 4.36 -13.68
C LEU A 4 -14.76 3.71 -14.75
N ASP A 5 -14.53 4.38 -15.88
CA ASP A 5 -13.69 3.86 -16.96
C ASP A 5 -12.22 3.70 -16.53
N ARG A 6 -11.70 4.65 -15.73
CA ARG A 6 -10.37 4.53 -15.12
C ARG A 6 -10.28 3.37 -14.12
N ARG A 7 -11.36 3.10 -13.37
CA ARG A 7 -11.44 1.98 -12.42
C ARG A 7 -11.47 0.63 -13.14
N ILE A 8 -12.32 0.48 -14.15
CA ILE A 8 -12.41 -0.73 -14.97
C ILE A 8 -11.06 -0.99 -15.66
N GLY A 9 -10.42 0.06 -16.20
CA GLY A 9 -9.11 -0.06 -16.83
C GLY A 9 -7.98 -0.47 -15.86
N MET A 10 -7.98 0.01 -14.62
CA MET A 10 -7.01 -0.44 -13.60
C MET A 10 -7.26 -1.89 -13.17
N MET A 11 -8.52 -2.25 -12.95
CA MET A 11 -8.91 -3.61 -12.54
C MET A 11 -8.57 -4.65 -13.64
N GLN A 12 -8.78 -4.30 -14.91
CA GLN A 12 -8.40 -5.14 -16.04
C GLN A 12 -6.88 -5.32 -16.15
N ARG A 13 -6.10 -4.25 -15.93
CA ARG A 13 -4.62 -4.36 -15.88
C ARG A 13 -4.17 -5.25 -14.73
N MET A 14 -4.72 -5.06 -13.53
CA MET A 14 -4.43 -5.89 -12.37
C MET A 14 -4.76 -7.36 -12.60
N ILE A 15 -5.90 -7.69 -13.22
CA ILE A 15 -6.26 -9.07 -13.58
C ILE A 15 -5.29 -9.63 -14.62
N GLY A 16 -4.90 -8.83 -15.61
CA GLY A 16 -3.91 -9.23 -16.61
C GLY A 16 -2.55 -9.55 -16.00
N ASP A 17 -2.06 -8.68 -15.12
CA ASP A 17 -0.78 -8.84 -14.43
C ASP A 17 -0.83 -10.02 -13.45
N ALA A 18 -1.93 -10.18 -12.71
CA ALA A 18 -2.19 -11.33 -11.86
C ALA A 18 -2.14 -12.65 -12.63
N ALA A 19 -2.84 -12.71 -13.77
CA ALA A 19 -2.86 -13.89 -14.63
C ALA A 19 -1.46 -14.22 -15.17
N HIS A 20 -0.67 -13.21 -15.54
CA HIS A 20 0.70 -13.40 -15.99
C HIS A 20 1.60 -13.95 -14.87
N GLN A 21 1.52 -13.37 -13.67
CA GLN A 21 2.32 -13.78 -12.51
C GLN A 21 1.94 -15.17 -11.99
N LEU A 22 0.69 -15.62 -12.18
CA LEU A 22 0.28 -16.99 -11.84
C LEU A 22 0.75 -18.03 -12.87
N ARG A 23 0.87 -17.64 -14.15
CA ARG A 23 1.22 -18.57 -15.24
C ARG A 23 2.61 -19.18 -15.07
N THR A 24 3.58 -18.37 -14.66
CA THR A 24 4.98 -18.78 -14.46
C THR A 24 5.16 -19.85 -13.38
N PRO A 25 4.70 -19.65 -12.12
CA PRO A 25 4.81 -20.67 -11.08
C PRO A 25 3.95 -21.91 -11.39
N LEU A 26 2.80 -21.76 -12.06
CA LEU A 26 1.99 -22.91 -12.51
C LEU A 26 2.71 -23.75 -13.56
N ALA A 27 3.36 -23.13 -14.55
CA ALA A 27 4.17 -23.84 -15.55
C ALA A 27 5.34 -24.59 -14.89
N GLY A 28 5.99 -23.96 -13.90
CA GLY A 28 7.04 -24.59 -13.10
C GLY A 28 6.55 -25.78 -12.28
N LEU A 29 5.35 -25.68 -11.67
CA LEU A 29 4.71 -26.78 -10.96
C LEU A 29 4.37 -27.95 -11.91
N ALA A 30 3.78 -27.67 -13.06
CA ALA A 30 3.47 -28.68 -14.07
C ALA A 30 4.72 -29.45 -14.50
N SER A 31 5.81 -28.73 -14.84
CA SER A 31 7.09 -29.35 -15.19
C SER A 31 7.67 -30.23 -14.06
N GLN A 32 7.52 -29.81 -12.80
CA GLN A 32 7.98 -30.62 -11.66
C GLN A 32 7.14 -31.88 -11.44
N VAL A 33 5.84 -31.81 -11.70
CA VAL A 33 4.95 -32.98 -11.68
C VAL A 33 5.32 -33.96 -12.79
N ASP A 34 5.60 -33.47 -14.01
CA ASP A 34 6.04 -34.30 -15.13
C ASP A 34 7.36 -35.03 -14.82
N LEU A 35 8.33 -34.31 -14.22
CA LEU A 35 9.59 -34.90 -13.76
C LEU A 35 9.39 -35.94 -12.66
N LEU A 36 8.44 -35.73 -11.75
CA LEU A 36 8.11 -36.69 -10.70
C LEU A 36 7.51 -37.99 -11.26
N SER A 37 6.76 -37.91 -12.36
CA SER A 37 6.13 -39.06 -13.02
C SER A 37 7.13 -40.04 -13.63
N VAL A 38 8.33 -39.57 -14.00
CA VAL A 38 9.40 -40.38 -14.59
C VAL A 38 10.56 -40.67 -13.64
N GLU A 39 10.54 -40.10 -12.42
CA GLU A 39 11.61 -40.27 -11.43
C GLU A 39 11.47 -41.58 -10.64
N GLY A 40 12.43 -42.48 -10.84
CA GLY A 40 12.49 -43.80 -10.21
C GLY A 40 13.29 -43.85 -8.90
N ASP A 41 14.13 -42.85 -8.61
CA ASP A 41 14.91 -42.78 -7.37
C ASP A 41 14.05 -42.21 -6.21
N PRO A 42 13.81 -42.98 -5.12
CA PRO A 42 13.02 -42.51 -3.97
C PRO A 42 13.55 -41.22 -3.31
N ALA A 43 14.87 -41.02 -3.26
CA ALA A 43 15.47 -39.84 -2.60
C ALA A 43 15.27 -38.57 -3.45
N ARG A 44 15.38 -38.70 -4.78
CA ARG A 44 15.06 -37.62 -5.72
C ARG A 44 13.58 -37.32 -5.75
N ARG A 45 12.73 -38.35 -5.71
CA ARG A 45 11.27 -38.23 -5.61
C ARG A 45 10.85 -37.42 -4.37
N ALA A 46 11.40 -37.73 -3.20
CA ALA A 46 11.15 -36.97 -1.97
C ALA A 46 11.61 -35.51 -2.08
N THR A 47 12.72 -35.25 -2.76
CA THR A 47 13.22 -33.89 -3.00
C THR A 47 12.34 -33.10 -3.95
N GLN A 48 11.84 -33.72 -5.03
CA GLN A 48 10.88 -33.11 -5.94
C GLN A 48 9.54 -32.81 -5.25
N LEU A 49 9.03 -33.72 -4.42
CA LEU A 49 7.82 -33.48 -3.61
C LEU A 49 7.97 -32.27 -2.68
N ARG A 50 9.12 -32.11 -2.01
CA ARG A 50 9.39 -30.92 -1.19
C ARG A 50 9.41 -29.63 -2.02
N ARG A 51 9.97 -29.67 -3.23
CA ARG A 51 9.98 -28.51 -4.15
C ARG A 51 8.58 -28.15 -4.64
N ILE A 52 7.76 -29.14 -4.97
CA ILE A 52 6.35 -28.97 -5.34
C ILE A 52 5.58 -28.33 -4.17
N ALA A 53 5.72 -28.87 -2.95
CA ALA A 53 5.07 -28.32 -1.77
C ALA A 53 5.44 -26.84 -1.54
N ALA A 54 6.74 -26.51 -1.58
CA ALA A 54 7.22 -25.15 -1.41
C ALA A 54 6.69 -24.19 -2.50
N ARG A 55 6.63 -24.62 -3.77
CA ARG A 55 6.05 -23.81 -4.86
C ARG A 55 4.54 -23.63 -4.71
N THR A 56 3.82 -24.66 -4.26
CA THR A 56 2.37 -24.57 -4.02
C THR A 56 2.06 -23.61 -2.89
N GLU A 57 2.83 -23.62 -1.80
CA GLU A 57 2.70 -22.63 -0.73
C GLU A 57 3.00 -21.21 -1.23
N GLN A 58 4.04 -21.04 -2.04
CA GLN A 58 4.36 -19.75 -2.65
C GLN A 58 3.22 -19.27 -3.57
N LEU A 59 2.63 -20.15 -4.36
CA LEU A 59 1.47 -19.85 -5.21
C LEU A 59 0.26 -19.46 -4.36
N GLY A 60 0.00 -20.17 -3.27
CA GLY A 60 -1.07 -19.84 -2.31
C GLY A 60 -0.88 -18.44 -1.70
N ARG A 61 0.35 -18.10 -1.31
CA ARG A 61 0.70 -16.74 -0.84
C ARG A 61 0.44 -15.69 -1.93
N LEU A 62 0.85 -15.95 -3.17
CA LEU A 62 0.63 -15.04 -4.31
C LEU A 62 -0.86 -14.82 -4.58
N VAL A 63 -1.66 -15.89 -4.60
CA VAL A 63 -3.13 -15.79 -4.76
C VAL A 63 -3.76 -15.01 -3.62
N GLY A 64 -3.33 -15.27 -2.38
CA GLY A 64 -3.75 -14.50 -1.21
C GLY A 64 -3.44 -13.01 -1.33
N GLN A 65 -2.22 -12.66 -1.77
CA GLN A 65 -1.80 -11.27 -2.00
C GLN A 65 -2.63 -10.60 -3.11
N LEU A 66 -2.91 -11.31 -4.20
CA LEU A 66 -3.75 -10.82 -5.29
C LEU A 66 -5.20 -10.60 -4.86
N PHE A 67 -5.76 -11.54 -4.09
CA PHE A 67 -7.11 -11.43 -3.55
C PHE A 67 -7.22 -10.30 -2.52
N ASN A 68 -6.25 -10.19 -1.62
CA ASN A 68 -6.17 -9.08 -0.67
C ASN A 68 -6.10 -7.75 -1.40
N HIS A 69 -5.23 -7.62 -2.41
CA HIS A 69 -5.15 -6.40 -3.23
C HIS A 69 -6.52 -6.07 -3.86
N ALA A 70 -7.18 -7.02 -4.51
CA ALA A 70 -8.49 -6.78 -5.13
C ALA A 70 -9.59 -6.40 -4.12
N MET A 71 -9.56 -6.97 -2.92
CA MET A 71 -10.61 -6.81 -1.92
C MET A 71 -10.41 -5.62 -0.99
N VAL A 72 -9.16 -5.30 -0.64
CA VAL A 72 -8.79 -4.28 0.37
C VAL A 72 -8.71 -2.90 -0.28
N THR A 73 -8.19 -2.80 -1.49
CA THR A 73 -8.01 -1.54 -2.22
C THR A 73 -9.31 -0.74 -2.40
N HIS A 74 -10.46 -1.41 -2.55
CA HIS A 74 -11.74 -0.75 -2.80
C HIS A 74 -12.69 -0.74 -1.60
N ARG A 75 -12.26 -1.31 -0.46
CA ARG A 75 -13.09 -1.45 0.74
C ARG A 75 -13.37 -0.12 1.47
N PRO A 76 -12.41 0.81 1.59
CA PRO A 76 -12.65 2.10 2.25
C PRO A 76 -13.73 2.98 1.57
N ASP A 77 -14.00 2.74 0.28
CA ASP A 77 -15.07 3.43 -0.46
C ASP A 77 -16.48 2.89 -0.13
N VAL A 78 -16.57 1.71 0.49
CA VAL A 78 -17.82 0.96 0.70
C VAL A 78 -18.13 0.77 2.17
N VAL A 79 -17.11 0.69 3.02
CA VAL A 79 -17.24 0.48 4.46
C VAL A 79 -17.08 1.82 5.18
N PRO A 80 -18.02 2.21 6.07
CA PRO A 80 -17.86 3.40 6.89
C PRO A 80 -16.57 3.34 7.72
N PRO A 81 -15.82 4.45 7.84
CA PRO A 81 -14.62 4.46 8.65
C PRO A 81 -14.96 4.26 10.13
N GLU A 82 -14.22 3.39 10.80
CA GLU A 82 -14.31 3.11 12.23
C GLU A 82 -13.03 3.58 12.95
N PRO A 83 -13.07 3.84 14.27
CA PRO A 83 -11.86 4.16 15.02
C PRO A 83 -10.91 2.95 15.10
N VAL A 84 -9.70 3.09 14.58
CA VAL A 84 -8.65 2.06 14.57
C VAL A 84 -7.45 2.53 15.39
N ASP A 85 -7.09 1.79 16.44
CA ASP A 85 -5.87 2.02 17.21
C ASP A 85 -4.66 1.36 16.54
N LEU A 86 -3.76 2.19 16.02
CA LEU A 86 -2.53 1.75 15.36
C LEU A 86 -1.55 1.06 16.31
N VAL A 87 -1.55 1.41 17.60
CA VAL A 87 -0.67 0.78 18.61
C VAL A 87 -1.08 -0.66 18.83
N ALA A 88 -2.38 -0.91 19.07
CA ALA A 88 -2.92 -2.26 19.22
C ALA A 88 -2.73 -3.10 17.94
N LEU A 89 -2.94 -2.48 16.77
CA LEU A 89 -2.78 -3.13 15.47
C LEU A 89 -1.32 -3.56 15.21
N ALA A 90 -0.36 -2.65 15.41
CA ALA A 90 1.08 -2.94 15.26
C ALA A 90 1.52 -4.05 16.22
N ARG A 91 1.11 -3.95 17.49
CA ARG A 91 1.38 -4.97 18.51
C ARG A 91 0.86 -6.34 18.09
N ARG A 92 -0.38 -6.40 17.59
CA ARG A 92 -1.00 -7.67 17.18
C ARG A 92 -0.25 -8.29 16.00
N ILE A 93 0.13 -7.49 15.01
CA ILE A 93 0.89 -7.96 13.85
C ILE A 93 2.22 -8.56 14.28
N LEU A 94 2.98 -7.87 15.15
CA LEU A 94 4.27 -8.38 15.63
C LEU A 94 4.15 -9.69 16.44
N LEU A 95 3.06 -9.85 17.21
CA LEU A 95 2.77 -11.08 17.96
C LEU A 95 2.33 -12.25 17.06
N ASP A 96 1.67 -11.96 15.94
CA ASP A 96 1.18 -12.96 14.99
C ASP A 96 2.26 -13.40 13.97
N LEU A 97 3.46 -12.82 14.01
CA LEU A 97 4.54 -13.20 13.12
C LEU A 97 5.00 -14.64 13.42
N PRO A 98 5.15 -15.51 12.41
CA PRO A 98 5.68 -16.84 12.61
C PRO A 98 7.12 -16.76 13.14
N VAL A 99 7.38 -17.46 14.24
CA VAL A 99 8.67 -17.45 14.96
C VAL A 99 9.76 -18.24 14.19
N ASP A 100 9.42 -18.90 13.07
CA ASP A 100 10.33 -19.79 12.35
C ASP A 100 10.65 -19.31 10.94
N GLY A 101 11.96 -19.22 10.64
CA GLY A 101 12.46 -18.72 9.36
C GLY A 101 13.84 -19.24 8.97
N GLY A 102 14.15 -20.51 9.20
CA GLY A 102 15.23 -21.21 8.48
C GLY A 102 16.66 -20.78 8.79
N GLY A 103 17.23 -21.25 9.90
CA GLY A 103 18.68 -21.34 10.13
C GLY A 103 19.44 -20.04 10.42
N ALA A 104 18.92 -18.88 10.03
CA ALA A 104 19.42 -17.58 10.48
C ALA A 104 18.74 -17.17 11.81
N ALA A 105 19.45 -16.46 12.68
CA ALA A 105 18.86 -15.90 13.88
C ALA A 105 17.71 -14.96 13.49
N ALA A 106 16.53 -15.14 14.09
CA ALA A 106 15.40 -14.24 13.87
C ALA A 106 15.77 -12.80 14.30
N PRO A 107 15.36 -11.76 13.56
CA PRO A 107 15.65 -10.39 13.94
C PRO A 107 14.96 -10.05 15.27
N VAL A 108 15.60 -9.19 16.06
CA VAL A 108 14.98 -8.62 17.26
C VAL A 108 13.85 -7.72 16.82
N LEU A 109 12.63 -8.02 17.30
CA LEU A 109 11.43 -7.24 17.03
C LEU A 109 11.16 -6.29 18.20
N SER A 110 10.99 -5.00 17.91
CA SER A 110 10.60 -4.00 18.91
C SER A 110 9.41 -3.16 18.44
N LEU A 111 8.63 -2.70 19.42
CA LEU A 111 7.55 -1.74 19.23
C LEU A 111 7.84 -0.55 20.15
N ASP A 112 8.12 0.61 19.57
CA ASP A 112 8.15 1.89 20.27
C ASP A 112 6.83 2.60 20.05
N ALA A 113 6.07 2.80 21.12
CA ALA A 113 4.76 3.41 21.06
C ALA A 113 4.42 4.09 22.39
N PRO A 114 3.60 5.15 22.37
CA PRO A 114 3.11 5.76 23.60
C PRO A 114 2.23 4.77 24.38
N GLY A 115 2.07 5.03 25.69
CA GLY A 115 1.15 4.26 26.53
C GLY A 115 -0.33 4.48 26.18
N GLU A 116 -0.65 5.55 25.46
CA GLU A 116 -1.99 5.91 25.03
C GLU A 116 -2.29 5.46 23.58
N PRO A 117 -3.56 5.16 23.23
CA PRO A 117 -3.93 4.75 21.88
C PRO A 117 -3.68 5.83 20.81
N VAL A 118 -3.18 5.42 19.64
CA VAL A 118 -3.04 6.30 18.47
C VAL A 118 -4.12 5.92 17.46
N VAL A 119 -5.26 6.62 17.55
CA VAL A 119 -6.49 6.27 16.83
C VAL A 119 -6.67 7.10 15.55
N VAL A 120 -7.02 6.41 14.45
CA VAL A 120 -7.34 6.96 13.13
C VAL A 120 -8.72 6.47 12.65
N PRO A 121 -9.44 7.25 11.83
CA PRO A 121 -10.64 6.76 11.15
C PRO A 121 -10.24 5.87 9.96
N GLY A 122 -10.77 4.64 9.88
CA GLY A 122 -10.47 3.76 8.75
C GLY A 122 -11.14 2.39 8.78
N ASP A 123 -10.83 1.57 7.78
CA ASP A 123 -11.22 0.17 7.75
C ASP A 123 -10.13 -0.68 8.47
N PRO A 124 -10.46 -1.34 9.59
CA PRO A 124 -9.49 -2.13 10.36
C PRO A 124 -8.81 -3.21 9.52
N ILE A 125 -9.54 -3.82 8.58
CA ILE A 125 -9.00 -4.91 7.74
C ILE A 125 -7.97 -4.34 6.76
N SER A 126 -8.32 -3.24 6.09
CA SER A 126 -7.43 -2.57 5.15
C SER A 126 -6.16 -2.07 5.83
N LEU A 127 -6.29 -1.38 6.97
CA LEU A 127 -5.14 -0.85 7.71
C LEU A 127 -4.25 -1.97 8.25
N ARG A 128 -4.83 -3.08 8.72
CA ARG A 128 -4.05 -4.26 9.14
C ARG A 128 -3.21 -4.81 7.99
N GLU A 129 -3.82 -4.91 6.81
CA GLU A 129 -3.13 -5.41 5.61
C GLU A 129 -1.99 -4.48 5.17
N ALA A 130 -2.18 -3.16 5.21
CA ALA A 130 -1.13 -2.20 4.89
C ALA A 130 0.08 -2.38 5.82
N VAL A 131 -0.15 -2.38 7.14
CA VAL A 131 0.93 -2.52 8.13
C VAL A 131 1.60 -3.89 8.04
N ALA A 132 0.82 -4.97 7.85
CA ALA A 132 1.37 -6.31 7.69
C ALA A 132 2.27 -6.41 6.43
N ASN A 133 1.89 -5.74 5.34
CA ASN A 133 2.71 -5.69 4.13
C ASN A 133 4.02 -4.92 4.35
N LEU A 134 4.02 -3.84 5.13
CA LEU A 134 5.24 -3.11 5.48
C LEU A 134 6.18 -3.96 6.34
N VAL A 135 5.66 -4.59 7.38
CA VAL A 135 6.42 -5.48 8.28
C VAL A 135 7.00 -6.67 7.52
N ASN A 136 6.19 -7.35 6.70
CA ASN A 136 6.66 -8.48 5.89
C ASN A 136 7.72 -8.05 4.87
N ASN A 137 7.56 -6.89 4.24
CA ASN A 137 8.55 -6.35 3.31
C ASN A 137 9.89 -6.10 4.03
N ALA A 138 9.85 -5.56 5.25
CA ALA A 138 11.04 -5.33 6.05
C ALA A 138 11.71 -6.66 6.45
N LEU A 139 10.96 -7.66 6.92
CA LEU A 139 11.50 -8.99 7.26
C LEU A 139 12.14 -9.72 6.07
N GLN A 140 11.55 -9.60 4.88
CA GLN A 140 12.03 -10.33 3.70
C GLN A 140 13.27 -9.68 3.06
N HIS A 141 13.38 -8.35 3.15
CA HIS A 141 14.35 -7.60 2.35
C HIS A 141 15.34 -6.75 3.16
N GLY A 142 15.00 -6.39 4.40
CA GLY A 142 15.70 -5.38 5.17
C GLY A 142 16.26 -5.87 6.51
N ALA A 143 15.40 -6.43 7.37
CA ALA A 143 15.71 -6.76 8.75
C ALA A 143 16.63 -7.99 8.86
N ALA A 144 17.94 -7.75 8.86
CA ALA A 144 18.95 -8.78 9.05
C ALA A 144 19.09 -9.13 10.54
N SER A 145 19.08 -8.13 11.42
CA SER A 145 19.19 -8.31 12.86
C SER A 145 18.13 -7.56 13.67
N ARG A 146 17.53 -6.51 13.10
CA ARG A 146 16.58 -5.65 13.82
C ARG A 146 15.41 -5.24 12.94
N LEU A 147 14.21 -5.33 13.51
CA LEU A 147 13.02 -4.67 13.02
C LEU A 147 12.37 -3.89 14.15
N GLU A 148 12.21 -2.59 13.96
CA GLU A 148 11.54 -1.71 14.91
C GLU A 148 10.30 -1.09 14.27
N VAL A 149 9.16 -1.20 14.95
CA VAL A 149 7.95 -0.48 14.57
C VAL A 149 7.78 0.68 15.54
N ARG A 150 7.69 1.91 15.03
CA ARG A 150 7.44 3.11 15.82
C ARG A 150 6.04 3.61 15.54
N VAL A 151 5.26 3.93 16.56
CA VAL A 151 3.91 4.53 16.42
C VAL A 151 3.85 5.78 17.28
N PHE A 152 3.50 6.92 16.70
CA PHE A 152 3.40 8.18 17.44
C PHE A 152 2.44 9.15 16.76
N ARG A 153 2.15 10.27 17.43
CA ARG A 153 1.44 11.41 16.84
C ARG A 153 2.44 12.49 16.44
N GLN A 154 2.25 13.09 15.28
CA GLN A 154 3.03 14.23 14.82
C GLN A 154 2.10 15.22 14.12
N ASP A 155 2.09 16.47 14.56
CA ASP A 155 1.31 17.56 13.94
C ASP A 155 -0.20 17.24 13.78
N GLY A 156 -0.76 16.43 14.68
CA GLY A 156 -2.17 15.99 14.63
C GLY A 156 -2.42 14.71 13.81
N ASP A 157 -1.44 14.29 13.02
CA ASP A 157 -1.47 13.04 12.27
C ASP A 157 -0.95 11.87 13.11
N ALA A 158 -1.41 10.68 12.77
CA ALA A 158 -0.85 9.43 13.25
C ALA A 158 0.27 8.96 12.32
N VAL A 159 1.42 8.62 12.89
CA VAL A 159 2.59 8.14 12.16
C VAL A 159 2.92 6.72 12.61
N LEU A 160 3.13 5.83 11.64
CA LEU A 160 3.68 4.50 11.85
C LEU A 160 4.93 4.34 10.98
N GLU A 161 6.06 4.06 11.61
CA GLU A 161 7.32 3.77 10.94
C GLU A 161 7.68 2.30 11.09
N VAL A 162 8.09 1.67 10.00
CA VAL A 162 8.73 0.35 10.02
C VAL A 162 10.19 0.55 9.66
N VAL A 163 11.07 0.37 10.64
CA VAL A 163 12.51 0.64 10.57
C VAL A 163 13.28 -0.69 10.56
N ASP A 164 14.13 -0.87 9.57
CA ASP A 164 14.98 -2.06 9.40
C ASP A 164 16.46 -1.70 9.25
N ASP A 165 17.35 -2.62 9.64
CA ASP A 165 18.80 -2.47 9.54
C ASP A 165 19.38 -2.88 8.18
N GLY A 166 18.53 -2.93 7.16
CA GLY A 166 18.89 -3.37 5.82
C GLY A 166 19.51 -2.28 4.95
N PRO A 167 19.97 -2.67 3.74
CA PRO A 167 20.50 -1.71 2.76
C PRO A 167 19.44 -0.72 2.24
N GLY A 168 18.17 -0.93 2.58
CA GLY A 168 17.06 -0.11 2.15
C GLY A 168 16.80 -0.15 0.65
N ILE A 169 16.12 0.90 0.16
CA ILE A 169 15.88 1.11 -1.27
C ILE A 169 16.65 2.35 -1.72
N PRO A 170 17.39 2.29 -2.84
CA PRO A 170 17.91 3.47 -3.50
C PRO A 170 16.81 4.53 -3.75
N PRO A 171 17.03 5.82 -3.42
CA PRO A 171 16.05 6.88 -3.61
C PRO A 171 15.46 6.96 -5.03
N ALA A 172 16.25 6.64 -6.06
CA ALA A 172 15.82 6.61 -7.45
C ALA A 172 14.71 5.58 -7.74
N LEU A 173 14.53 4.57 -6.88
CA LEU A 173 13.53 3.53 -7.06
C LEU A 173 12.26 3.77 -6.24
N TRP A 174 12.22 4.76 -5.35
CA TRP A 174 11.11 4.99 -4.41
C TRP A 174 9.75 5.24 -5.08
N ALA A 175 9.72 5.85 -6.25
CA ALA A 175 8.48 6.00 -7.01
C ALA A 175 8.01 4.65 -7.59
N ARG A 176 8.95 3.86 -8.13
CA ARG A 176 8.66 2.61 -8.85
C ARG A 176 8.29 1.45 -7.95
N VAL A 177 8.89 1.36 -6.76
CA VAL A 177 8.57 0.31 -5.76
C VAL A 177 7.16 0.42 -5.17
N ARG A 178 6.43 1.50 -5.47
CA ARG A 178 4.99 1.65 -5.15
C ARG A 178 4.10 1.11 -6.26
N GLU A 179 4.64 0.85 -7.44
CA GLU A 179 3.89 0.28 -8.55
C GLU A 179 3.68 -1.22 -8.31
N PRO A 180 2.47 -1.76 -8.56
CA PRO A 180 2.22 -3.19 -8.48
C PRO A 180 3.23 -3.98 -9.34
N PHE A 181 3.63 -5.15 -8.84
CA PHE A 181 4.49 -6.10 -9.55
C PHE A 181 5.93 -5.62 -9.81
N HIS A 182 6.38 -4.55 -9.16
CA HIS A 182 7.77 -4.11 -9.25
C HIS A 182 8.67 -5.00 -8.35
N PRO A 183 9.58 -5.83 -8.92
CA PRO A 183 10.43 -6.70 -8.12
C PRO A 183 11.55 -5.90 -7.44
N ARG A 184 11.76 -6.13 -6.13
CA ARG A 184 12.95 -5.64 -5.42
C ARG A 184 14.12 -6.63 -5.61
N GLY A 185 14.76 -6.56 -6.76
CA GLY A 185 15.99 -7.32 -7.08
C GLY A 185 15.77 -8.80 -7.41
N GLU A 186 16.85 -9.46 -7.83
CA GLU A 186 16.84 -10.86 -8.27
C GLU A 186 16.84 -11.82 -7.06
N GLY A 187 15.79 -12.62 -6.91
CA GLY A 187 15.86 -13.90 -6.19
C GLY A 187 15.33 -13.97 -4.74
N ARG A 188 14.93 -12.86 -4.11
CA ARG A 188 14.23 -12.90 -2.80
C ARG A 188 12.72 -12.81 -3.05
N GLY A 189 12.03 -13.94 -2.92
CA GLY A 189 10.65 -14.13 -3.35
C GLY A 189 9.66 -13.11 -2.78
N GLY A 190 8.81 -12.56 -3.65
CA GLY A 190 7.72 -11.65 -3.34
C GLY A 190 7.10 -11.15 -4.63
N ALA A 191 5.78 -10.98 -4.68
CA ALA A 191 5.06 -10.57 -5.89
C ALA A 191 5.29 -9.11 -6.30
N GLY A 192 6.06 -8.33 -5.53
CA GLY A 192 6.19 -6.88 -5.69
C GLY A 192 4.91 -6.11 -5.35
N LEU A 193 3.99 -6.73 -4.61
CA LEU A 193 2.66 -6.15 -4.31
C LEU A 193 2.58 -5.45 -2.96
N GLY A 194 3.38 -5.84 -1.97
CA GLY A 194 3.17 -5.41 -0.58
C GLY A 194 3.17 -3.89 -0.39
N LEU A 195 4.16 -3.19 -0.96
CA LEU A 195 4.25 -1.72 -0.84
C LEU A 195 3.19 -1.01 -1.67
N ALA A 196 2.81 -1.57 -2.82
CA ALA A 196 1.74 -1.03 -3.65
C ALA A 196 0.40 -1.10 -2.90
N ILE A 197 0.11 -2.23 -2.24
CA ILE A 197 -1.06 -2.38 -1.39
C ILE A 197 -1.02 -1.38 -0.23
N ALA A 198 0.12 -1.25 0.44
CA ALA A 198 0.27 -0.30 1.54
C ALA A 198 0.06 1.16 1.08
N ASP A 199 0.68 1.58 -0.02
CA ASP A 199 0.53 2.95 -0.58
C ASP A 199 -0.93 3.21 -0.95
N GLU A 200 -1.61 2.25 -1.59
CA GLU A 200 -2.99 2.40 -2.02
C GLU A 200 -3.97 2.48 -0.83
N VAL A 201 -3.84 1.60 0.15
CA VAL A 201 -4.64 1.65 1.38
C VAL A 201 -4.45 2.99 2.08
N VAL A 202 -3.20 3.43 2.27
CA VAL A 202 -2.91 4.67 2.98
C VAL A 202 -3.50 5.88 2.25
N ARG A 203 -3.40 5.91 0.92
CA ARG A 203 -4.01 6.95 0.09
C ARG A 203 -5.54 6.93 0.16
N ALA A 204 -6.16 5.75 0.20
CA ALA A 204 -7.60 5.61 0.36
C ALA A 204 -8.08 6.15 1.73
N HIS A 205 -7.20 6.16 2.73
CA HIS A 205 -7.45 6.75 4.06
C HIS A 205 -6.98 8.21 4.19
N GLY A 206 -6.67 8.88 3.08
CA GLY A 206 -6.24 10.29 3.08
C GLY A 206 -4.83 10.53 3.58
N GLY A 207 -4.03 9.48 3.72
CA GLY A 207 -2.66 9.54 4.19
C GLY A 207 -1.59 9.57 3.09
N SER A 208 -0.34 9.37 3.51
CA SER A 208 0.79 9.20 2.60
C SER A 208 1.80 8.16 3.07
N LEU A 209 2.42 7.45 2.12
CA LEU A 209 3.57 6.60 2.36
C LEU A 209 4.85 7.36 1.96
N ARG A 210 5.90 7.30 2.79
CA ARG A 210 7.22 7.90 2.54
C ARG A 210 8.32 6.91 2.88
N PHE A 211 9.53 7.21 2.41
CA PHE A 211 10.73 6.45 2.73
C PHE A 211 11.76 7.38 3.35
N ARG A 212 12.56 6.85 4.26
CA ARG A 212 13.72 7.52 4.84
C ARG A 212 14.87 6.54 4.83
N SER A 213 16.02 6.98 4.34
CA SER A 213 17.29 6.26 4.49
C SER A 213 18.17 7.08 5.42
N ASP A 214 18.44 6.57 6.61
CA ASP A 214 19.40 7.15 7.55
C ASP A 214 20.50 6.11 7.80
N SER A 215 21.77 6.53 7.70
CA SER A 215 22.89 5.64 8.00
C SER A 215 22.94 5.19 9.47
N VAL A 216 22.29 5.92 10.38
CA VAL A 216 22.31 5.63 11.82
C VAL A 216 21.16 4.70 12.24
N ASP A 217 19.94 4.97 11.75
CA ASP A 217 18.73 4.23 12.13
C ASP A 217 18.38 3.10 11.14
N GLY A 218 18.96 3.11 9.93
CA GLY A 218 18.65 2.18 8.86
C GLY A 218 17.61 2.72 7.87
N PHE A 219 16.88 1.82 7.23
CA PHE A 219 15.84 2.16 6.28
C PHE A 219 14.47 2.19 6.97
N ALA A 220 13.67 3.22 6.70
CA ALA A 220 12.32 3.32 7.24
C ALA A 220 11.28 3.50 6.12
N VAL A 221 10.21 2.73 6.21
CA VAL A 221 8.96 3.02 5.50
C VAL A 221 8.01 3.69 6.48
N ILE A 222 7.54 4.89 6.11
CA ILE A 222 6.76 5.77 6.99
C ILE A 222 5.36 5.91 6.42
N LEU A 223 4.37 5.52 7.19
CA LEU A 223 2.96 5.70 6.91
C LEU A 223 2.43 6.86 7.78
N THR A 224 1.78 7.84 7.16
CA THR A 224 1.12 8.95 7.85
C THR A 224 -0.37 8.92 7.52
N LEU A 225 -1.22 8.99 8.54
CA LEU A 225 -2.68 9.02 8.42
C LEU A 225 -3.26 10.20 9.23
N PRO A 226 -4.33 10.85 8.75
CA PRO A 226 -5.01 11.89 9.52
C PRO A 226 -5.60 11.31 10.81
N GLY A 227 -5.32 11.96 11.95
CA GLY A 227 -5.85 11.54 13.25
C GLY A 227 -7.34 11.86 13.43
N ILE A 228 -7.99 11.20 14.41
CA ILE A 228 -9.33 11.59 14.86
C ILE A 228 -9.23 12.99 15.51
N GLY A 229 -9.63 14.02 14.77
CA GLY A 229 -9.46 15.43 15.13
C GLY A 229 -8.95 16.30 13.98
N ALA A 230 -8.36 15.69 12.94
CA ALA A 230 -7.95 16.37 11.71
C ALA A 230 -9.13 16.43 10.72
N HIS A 231 -10.22 17.12 11.08
CA HIS A 231 -11.16 17.58 10.07
C HIS A 231 -10.55 18.84 9.43
N PRO A 232 -10.31 18.90 8.12
CA PRO A 232 -10.02 20.18 7.50
C PRO A 232 -11.25 21.06 7.70
N ALA A 233 -11.08 22.23 8.31
CA ALA A 233 -12.16 23.19 8.46
C ALA A 233 -12.83 23.41 7.08
N PRO A 234 -14.16 23.30 6.94
CA PRO A 234 -14.84 23.65 5.70
C PRO A 234 -14.82 25.17 5.56
N GLY A 235 -13.71 25.73 5.04
CA GLY A 235 -13.52 27.17 5.07
C GLY A 235 -12.15 27.70 4.66
N GLN A 236 -11.51 27.15 3.63
CA GLN A 236 -10.51 27.92 2.87
C GLN A 236 -10.97 28.03 1.41
N ARG A 237 -11.89 28.97 1.21
CA ARG A 237 -11.93 29.71 -0.06
C ARG A 237 -10.66 30.57 -0.11
N PRO A 238 -9.94 30.64 -1.24
CA PRO A 238 -8.87 31.63 -1.38
C PRO A 238 -9.48 33.04 -1.23
N ALA A 239 -8.81 33.85 -0.40
CA ALA A 239 -9.22 35.20 -0.06
C ALA A 239 -9.26 36.11 -1.30
N THR A 240 -10.43 36.70 -1.52
CA THR A 240 -10.68 38.08 -1.99
C THR A 240 -9.64 38.71 -2.93
N GLY A 241 -9.99 38.76 -4.22
CA GLY A 241 -9.58 39.86 -5.09
C GLY A 241 -10.46 41.09 -4.79
N SER A 242 -9.78 42.16 -4.39
CA SER A 242 -10.20 43.57 -4.34
C SER A 242 -11.42 43.97 -5.19
N GLU A 243 -12.47 44.47 -4.52
CA GLU A 243 -13.36 45.48 -5.10
C GLU A 243 -12.62 46.81 -5.25
N PRO A 244 -13.00 47.61 -6.26
CA PRO A 244 -13.26 49.01 -5.98
C PRO A 244 -14.63 49.46 -6.51
N GLY A 245 -15.33 50.24 -5.68
CA GLY A 245 -16.03 51.43 -6.16
C GLY A 245 -17.48 51.24 -6.61
N SER A 246 -18.39 51.37 -5.64
CA SER A 246 -19.74 51.90 -5.83
C SER A 246 -19.73 53.25 -6.56
N LEU A 247 -20.51 53.40 -7.64
CA LEU A 247 -21.26 54.62 -7.97
C LEU A 247 -22.45 54.28 -8.90
N ALA A 248 -23.65 54.51 -8.37
CA ALA A 248 -24.86 55.08 -8.97
C ALA A 248 -25.56 54.44 -10.20
N GLU A 249 -26.79 54.01 -9.94
CA GLU A 249 -28.01 54.18 -10.76
C GLU A 249 -27.94 55.27 -11.84
N THR A 250 -28.32 54.95 -13.09
CA THR A 250 -29.45 55.58 -13.82
C THR A 250 -29.60 55.04 -15.25
N ALA A 251 -30.84 55.12 -15.75
CA ALA A 251 -31.28 55.09 -17.16
C ALA A 251 -31.63 53.72 -17.81
N TRP A 252 -32.90 53.33 -17.61
CA TRP A 252 -33.73 52.76 -18.67
C TRP A 252 -34.30 53.90 -19.55
N GLU A 253 -34.57 53.57 -20.82
CA GLU A 253 -35.41 54.30 -21.81
C GLU A 253 -34.83 55.54 -22.51
N GLU A 254 -34.47 55.41 -23.79
CA GLU A 254 -35.17 56.02 -24.96
C GLU A 254 -34.31 56.00 -26.24
N SER A 255 -35.00 55.93 -27.39
CA SER A 255 -34.55 56.18 -28.77
C SER A 255 -33.75 55.08 -29.48
N ALA A 256 -34.01 54.74 -30.74
CA ALA A 256 -35.04 55.16 -31.68
C ALA A 256 -35.11 54.14 -32.84
N ALA A 257 -36.29 54.11 -33.44
CA ALA A 257 -36.63 53.42 -34.66
C ALA A 257 -35.79 53.85 -35.88
N ALA A 258 -35.78 52.95 -36.87
CA ALA A 258 -35.89 53.20 -38.33
C ALA A 258 -34.63 53.05 -39.24
N LEU A 259 -34.57 51.85 -39.86
CA LEU A 259 -34.50 51.57 -41.33
C LEU A 259 -33.21 51.94 -42.13
N PRO A 260 -33.05 51.48 -43.40
CA PRO A 260 -33.33 50.16 -43.99
C PRO A 260 -32.23 49.63 -44.96
N GLY A 261 -32.24 48.32 -45.22
CA GLY A 261 -32.24 47.66 -46.54
C GLY A 261 -31.12 47.84 -47.58
N ARG A 262 -30.66 46.70 -48.12
CA ARG A 262 -30.32 46.34 -49.53
C ARG A 262 -29.16 45.33 -49.49
N ARG A 263 -29.08 44.29 -50.32
CA ARG A 263 -29.96 43.63 -51.29
C ARG A 263 -29.39 42.24 -51.50
#